data_AF-A0A844HY17-F1
#
_entry.id   AF-A0A844HY17-F1
#
_cell.length_a   1.000
_cell.length_b   1.000
_cell.length_c   1.000
_cell.angle_alpha   90.00
_cell.angle_beta   90.00
_cell.angle_gamma   90.00
#
_symmetry.space_group_name_H-M   'P 1'
#
loop_
_entity.id
_entity.type
_entity.pdbx_description
1 polymer ?
#
loop_
_entity_poly.entity_id
_entity_poly.type
_entity_poly.pdbx_seq_one_letter_code
_entity_poly.pdbx_strand_id
1 'polypeptide(L)'
;MISNSTGYLSALNQTGFTENSRKLAATGGNNLPKEEPPEATVQISKEAKSLTLGEPINGGLVSVTGEVGTYTLGRMALGINTMQEWSAKGLLISDDSIAAAGKAFQEAFSKAAEESGTSFAGSRVTLNKHQIMIDSQKVPDWFHREYEDMTSSLKDEEMKRSFESGELFFTSPPPVPRANALASYAAVAKRI
;
A
#
# COMPACT_ATOMS: atom_id res chain seq x y z
N MET A 1 -4.92 -30.80 40.30
CA MET A 1 -5.83 -29.70 39.94
C MET A 1 -5.44 -29.22 38.56
N ILE A 2 -6.25 -29.56 37.56
CA ILE A 2 -6.07 -29.20 36.15
C ILE A 2 -7.34 -28.45 35.80
N SER A 3 -7.23 -27.16 35.47
CA SER A 3 -8.35 -26.35 34.99
C SER A 3 -8.51 -26.55 33.49
N ASN A 4 -9.57 -27.27 33.11
CA ASN A 4 -10.20 -27.14 31.81
C ASN A 4 -11.36 -26.14 31.96
N SER A 5 -11.46 -25.17 31.05
CA SER A 5 -12.67 -24.39 30.84
C SER A 5 -13.09 -24.48 29.38
N THR A 6 -14.29 -25.02 29.20
CA THR A 6 -15.03 -25.22 27.96
C THR A 6 -16.03 -24.07 27.78
N GLY A 7 -16.27 -23.63 26.55
CA GLY A 7 -17.38 -22.75 26.17
C GLY A 7 -17.55 -22.75 24.64
N TYR A 8 -18.28 -23.73 24.08
CA TYR A 8 -19.66 -23.60 23.51
C TYR A 8 -19.73 -22.69 22.26
N LEU A 9 -19.77 -23.25 21.03
CA LEU A 9 -20.95 -23.58 20.17
C LEU A 9 -21.74 -22.33 19.71
N SER A 10 -22.32 -22.15 18.50
CA SER A 10 -22.47 -22.89 17.24
C SER A 10 -23.29 -22.04 16.25
N ALA A 11 -23.18 -22.37 14.95
CA ALA A 11 -24.24 -22.42 13.94
C ALA A 11 -24.91 -21.15 13.36
N LEU A 12 -24.80 -21.10 12.02
CA LEU A 12 -25.80 -20.72 11.01
C LEU A 12 -27.27 -20.80 11.46
N ASN A 13 -28.05 -19.77 11.14
CA ASN A 13 -29.46 -19.78 10.71
C ASN A 13 -29.76 -18.39 10.10
N GLN A 14 -30.07 -18.23 8.81
CA GLN A 14 -31.37 -18.45 8.15
C GLN A 14 -32.55 -17.64 8.73
N THR A 15 -32.99 -16.67 7.91
CA THR A 15 -34.38 -16.30 7.55
C THR A 15 -35.48 -16.19 8.62
N GLY A 16 -36.11 -15.00 8.64
CA GLY A 16 -37.58 -14.88 8.61
C GLY A 16 -38.27 -14.29 9.85
N PHE A 17 -39.39 -13.59 9.57
CA PHE A 17 -40.42 -13.02 10.48
C PHE A 17 -40.12 -11.60 11.03
N THR A 18 -41.01 -10.59 11.01
CA THR A 18 -42.44 -10.50 10.65
C THR A 18 -42.80 -9.03 10.44
N GLU A 19 -43.48 -8.75 9.32
CA GLU A 19 -44.79 -8.10 9.23
C GLU A 19 -45.17 -6.97 10.21
N ASN A 20 -45.49 -5.78 9.66
CA ASN A 20 -46.48 -4.89 10.25
C ASN A 20 -47.37 -4.30 9.16
N SER A 21 -48.67 -4.46 9.36
CA SER A 21 -49.75 -4.41 8.37
C SER A 21 -50.33 -2.99 8.19
N ARG A 22 -50.83 -2.69 6.98
CA ARG A 22 -52.13 -2.01 6.74
C ARG A 22 -52.51 -2.00 5.25
N LYS A 23 -53.49 -2.87 4.90
CA LYS A 23 -54.72 -2.70 4.07
C LYS A 23 -54.77 -1.53 3.05
N LEU A 24 -55.37 -1.59 1.85
CA LEU A 24 -56.15 -2.57 1.06
C LEU A 24 -56.40 -1.91 -0.33
N ALA A 25 -56.67 -2.75 -1.35
CA ALA A 25 -57.60 -2.53 -2.47
C ALA A 25 -57.03 -2.48 -3.92
N ALA A 26 -57.43 -3.53 -4.65
CA ALA A 26 -58.20 -3.46 -5.90
C ALA A 26 -57.48 -3.22 -7.25
N THR A 27 -57.55 -4.29 -8.06
CA THR A 27 -57.97 -4.30 -9.47
C THR A 27 -56.88 -4.09 -10.53
N GLY A 28 -56.91 -5.00 -11.50
CA GLY A 28 -55.95 -5.13 -12.57
C GLY A 28 -55.94 -3.97 -13.56
N GLY A 29 -54.80 -3.87 -14.25
CA GLY A 29 -54.57 -2.95 -15.34
C GLY A 29 -53.11 -3.06 -15.76
N ASN A 30 -52.85 -3.77 -16.85
CA ASN A 30 -51.57 -3.68 -17.55
C ASN A 30 -51.41 -2.22 -18.01
N ASN A 31 -50.57 -1.44 -17.33
CA ASN A 31 -49.91 -0.24 -17.84
C ASN A 31 -48.75 0.11 -16.89
N LEU A 32 -47.52 -0.20 -17.31
CA LEU A 32 -46.29 0.25 -16.67
C LEU A 32 -46.16 1.79 -16.83
N PRO A 33 -46.03 2.57 -15.76
CA PRO A 33 -45.45 3.91 -15.83
C PRO A 33 -43.92 3.78 -15.89
N LYS A 34 -43.30 4.54 -16.79
CA LYS A 34 -41.84 4.74 -16.85
C LYS A 34 -41.44 5.57 -15.62
N GLU A 35 -40.78 4.97 -14.64
CA GLU A 35 -40.05 5.68 -13.59
C GLU A 35 -38.58 5.24 -13.61
N GLU A 36 -37.70 6.25 -13.72
CA GLU A 36 -36.25 6.13 -13.62
C GLU A 36 -35.83 5.60 -12.24
N PRO A 37 -34.86 4.68 -12.16
CA PRO A 37 -34.15 4.44 -10.91
C PRO A 37 -33.08 5.52 -10.70
N PRO A 38 -32.85 5.97 -9.44
CA PRO A 38 -31.94 7.04 -9.12
C PRO A 38 -30.49 6.68 -9.49
N GLU A 39 -29.86 7.62 -10.20
CA GLU A 39 -28.45 7.67 -10.52
C GLU A 39 -27.60 7.68 -9.23
N ALA A 40 -27.18 6.51 -8.77
CA ALA A 40 -25.98 6.37 -7.94
C ALA A 40 -25.41 4.96 -8.06
N THR A 41 -25.42 4.39 -9.27
CA THR A 41 -24.52 3.27 -9.55
C THR A 41 -23.17 3.92 -9.84
N VAL A 42 -22.23 3.82 -8.90
CA VAL A 42 -20.83 4.22 -9.11
C VAL A 42 -20.34 3.50 -10.35
N GLN A 43 -20.33 4.21 -11.47
CA GLN A 43 -19.78 3.71 -12.72
C GLN A 43 -18.27 3.71 -12.54
N ILE A 44 -17.75 2.59 -12.05
CA ILE A 44 -16.35 2.25 -12.29
C ILE A 44 -16.25 2.11 -13.80
N SER A 45 -15.74 3.17 -14.45
CA SER A 45 -15.56 3.25 -15.90
C SER A 45 -14.85 1.99 -16.39
N LYS A 46 -15.18 1.53 -17.61
CA LYS A 46 -14.64 0.28 -18.15
C LYS A 46 -13.10 0.28 -18.15
N GLU A 47 -12.48 1.46 -18.18
CA GLU A 47 -11.04 1.67 -18.06
C GLU A 47 -10.49 1.32 -16.65
N ALA A 48 -11.23 1.64 -15.58
CA ALA A 48 -10.84 1.30 -14.21
C ALA A 48 -10.99 -0.20 -13.89
N LYS A 49 -11.90 -0.90 -14.58
CA LYS A 49 -11.98 -2.37 -14.55
C LYS A 49 -10.89 -3.04 -15.38
N SER A 50 -10.43 -2.45 -16.49
CA SER A 50 -9.27 -2.98 -17.22
C SER A 50 -7.94 -2.73 -16.50
N LEU A 51 -7.82 -1.67 -15.69
CA LEU A 51 -6.62 -1.35 -14.89
C LEU A 51 -6.38 -2.28 -13.69
N THR A 52 -7.42 -2.98 -13.21
CA THR A 52 -7.27 -4.02 -12.17
C THR A 52 -6.91 -5.38 -12.76
N LEU A 53 -6.97 -5.51 -14.07
CA LEU A 53 -6.68 -6.72 -14.83
C LEU A 53 -5.64 -6.40 -15.91
N GLY A 54 -4.48 -5.85 -15.50
CA GLY A 54 -3.33 -5.82 -16.40
C GLY A 54 -3.11 -7.24 -16.91
N GLU A 55 -3.28 -7.45 -18.21
CA GLU A 55 -3.16 -8.78 -18.81
C GLU A 55 -1.82 -9.38 -18.37
N PRO A 56 -1.82 -10.55 -17.72
CA PRO A 56 -0.59 -11.22 -17.39
C PRO A 56 0.07 -11.60 -18.72
N ILE A 57 1.15 -10.90 -19.09
CA ILE A 57 2.09 -11.44 -20.07
C ILE A 57 2.56 -12.79 -19.52
N ASN A 58 2.34 -13.83 -20.33
CA ASN A 58 2.56 -15.25 -20.03
C ASN A 58 3.62 -15.47 -18.93
N GLY A 59 3.17 -15.82 -17.72
CA GLY A 59 4.05 -16.08 -16.57
C GLY A 59 3.83 -15.23 -15.32
N GLY A 60 2.83 -14.34 -15.27
CA GLY A 60 2.44 -13.64 -14.04
C GLY A 60 3.37 -12.49 -13.62
N LEU A 61 4.28 -12.07 -14.51
CA LEU A 61 5.12 -10.89 -14.30
C LEU A 61 4.41 -9.68 -14.89
N VAL A 62 4.11 -8.66 -14.06
CA VAL A 62 3.53 -7.41 -14.56
C VAL A 62 4.62 -6.64 -15.32
N SER A 63 4.31 -6.18 -16.54
CA SER A 63 5.24 -5.33 -17.31
C SER A 63 5.48 -4.03 -16.56
N VAL A 64 6.72 -3.78 -16.15
CA VAL A 64 7.12 -2.62 -15.35
C VAL A 64 7.63 -1.45 -16.23
N THR A 65 7.49 -1.57 -17.55
CA THR A 65 7.95 -0.58 -18.52
C THR A 65 6.82 0.35 -18.99
N GLY A 66 7.16 1.62 -19.25
CA GLY A 66 6.21 2.65 -19.69
C GLY A 66 5.31 3.19 -18.57
N GLU A 67 4.35 4.05 -18.92
CA GLU A 67 3.46 4.73 -17.95
C GLU A 67 2.66 3.75 -17.08
N VAL A 68 2.17 2.66 -17.66
CA VAL A 68 1.45 1.58 -16.95
C VAL A 68 2.36 0.88 -15.93
N GLY A 69 3.65 0.73 -16.26
CA GLY A 69 4.67 0.19 -15.36
C GLY A 69 4.91 1.10 -14.16
N THR A 70 5.08 2.41 -14.41
CA THR A 70 5.26 3.41 -13.35
C THR A 70 4.05 3.48 -12.40
N TYR A 71 2.84 3.41 -12.94
CA TYR A 71 1.62 3.38 -12.12
C TYR A 71 1.55 2.13 -11.23
N THR A 72 1.89 0.97 -11.79
CA THR A 72 1.94 -0.29 -11.02
C THR A 72 3.00 -0.21 -9.92
N LEU A 73 4.19 0.28 -10.23
CA LEU A 73 5.25 0.53 -9.23
C LEU A 73 4.78 1.49 -8.14
N GLY A 74 4.06 2.55 -8.51
CA GLY A 74 3.50 3.50 -7.56
C GLY A 74 2.57 2.85 -6.55
N ARG A 75 1.67 1.98 -7.01
CA ARG A 75 0.77 1.23 -6.14
C ARG A 75 1.52 0.24 -5.24
N MET A 76 2.58 -0.38 -5.74
CA MET A 76 3.45 -1.24 -4.91
C MET A 76 4.23 -0.42 -3.86
N ALA A 77 4.76 0.72 -4.27
CA ALA A 77 5.54 1.64 -3.45
C ALA A 77 4.72 2.19 -2.28
N LEU A 78 3.51 2.68 -2.56
CA LEU A 78 2.58 3.15 -1.54
C LEU A 78 2.04 1.99 -0.70
N GLY A 79 1.72 0.87 -1.32
CA GLY A 79 1.15 -0.31 -0.67
C GLY A 79 -0.37 -0.19 -0.50
N ILE A 80 -1.07 -1.30 -0.75
CA ILE A 80 -2.54 -1.33 -0.80
C ILE A 80 -3.16 -0.89 0.55
N ASN A 81 -2.63 -1.38 1.68
CA ASN A 81 -3.17 -1.07 3.00
C ASN A 81 -3.04 0.42 3.34
N THR A 82 -1.86 1.02 3.11
CA THR A 82 -1.63 2.45 3.35
C THR A 82 -2.56 3.31 2.51
N MET A 83 -2.73 2.99 1.23
CA MET A 83 -3.66 3.71 0.37
C MET A 83 -5.11 3.61 0.85
N GLN A 84 -5.54 2.43 1.30
CA GLN A 84 -6.88 2.23 1.86
C GLN A 84 -7.09 2.99 3.17
N GLU A 85 -6.11 2.96 4.07
CA GLU A 85 -6.15 3.69 5.34
C GLU A 85 -6.25 5.20 5.13
N TRP A 86 -5.43 5.75 4.24
CA TRP A 86 -5.48 7.17 3.90
C TRP A 86 -6.79 7.56 3.21
N SER A 87 -7.27 6.72 2.29
CA SER A 87 -8.57 6.94 1.64
C SER A 87 -9.72 6.92 2.65
N ALA A 88 -9.70 6.02 3.63
CA ALA A 88 -10.68 5.98 4.71
C ALA A 88 -10.66 7.22 5.61
N LYS A 89 -9.50 7.88 5.75
CA LYS A 89 -9.35 9.18 6.44
C LYS A 89 -9.69 10.39 5.55
N GLY A 90 -10.15 10.16 4.31
CA GLY A 90 -10.58 11.20 3.38
C GLY A 90 -9.49 11.75 2.47
N LEU A 91 -8.32 11.11 2.36
CA LEU A 91 -7.32 11.46 1.36
C LEU A 91 -7.69 10.83 0.01
N LEU A 92 -7.99 11.67 -0.98
CA LEU A 92 -8.08 11.22 -2.37
C LEU A 92 -6.66 11.12 -2.93
N ILE A 93 -6.26 9.92 -3.37
CA ILE A 93 -4.93 9.68 -3.95
C ILE A 93 -5.05 9.85 -5.46
N SER A 94 -4.38 10.87 -6.00
CA SER A 94 -4.37 11.18 -7.43
C SER A 94 -3.49 10.20 -8.22
N ASP A 95 -3.75 10.07 -9.51
CA ASP A 95 -2.90 9.27 -10.40
C ASP A 95 -1.48 9.86 -10.50
N ASP A 96 -1.35 11.18 -10.41
CA ASP A 96 -0.04 11.88 -10.37
C ASP A 96 0.77 11.48 -9.14
N SER A 97 0.14 11.35 -7.98
CA SER A 97 0.80 10.87 -6.75
C SER A 97 1.23 9.41 -6.85
N ILE A 98 0.43 8.57 -7.50
CA ILE A 98 0.80 7.18 -7.76
C ILE A 98 2.01 7.15 -8.70
N ALA A 99 1.99 7.93 -9.78
CA ALA A 99 3.13 8.02 -10.70
C ALA A 99 4.39 8.56 -10.02
N ALA A 100 4.27 9.58 -9.15
CA ALA A 100 5.37 10.12 -8.36
C ALA A 100 5.97 9.05 -7.42
N ALA A 101 5.13 8.28 -6.74
CA ALA A 101 5.59 7.16 -5.92
C ALA A 101 6.30 6.07 -6.74
N GLY A 102 5.85 5.81 -7.95
CA GLY A 102 6.49 4.86 -8.86
C GLY A 102 7.88 5.32 -9.28
N LYS A 103 8.04 6.61 -9.61
CA LYS A 103 9.33 7.22 -9.92
C LYS A 103 10.29 7.18 -8.72
N ALA A 104 9.82 7.61 -7.54
CA ALA A 104 10.62 7.58 -6.32
C ALA A 104 11.08 6.15 -5.96
N PHE A 105 10.21 5.15 -6.15
CA PHE A 105 10.58 3.75 -5.97
C PHE A 105 11.67 3.31 -6.95
N GLN A 106 11.51 3.62 -8.24
CA GLN A 106 12.50 3.28 -9.25
C GLN A 106 13.86 3.96 -8.96
N GLU A 107 13.85 5.25 -8.64
CA GLU A 107 15.06 6.01 -8.28
C GLU A 107 15.76 5.43 -7.05
N ALA A 108 14.99 5.08 -6.01
CA ALA A 108 15.54 4.51 -4.79
C ALA A 108 16.22 3.16 -5.03
N PHE A 109 15.62 2.30 -5.85
CA PHE A 109 16.21 1.01 -6.22
C PHE A 109 17.42 1.17 -7.14
N SER A 110 17.38 2.10 -8.10
CA SER A 110 18.54 2.43 -8.93
C SER A 110 19.72 2.90 -8.09
N LYS A 111 19.49 3.85 -7.18
CA LYS A 111 20.54 4.36 -6.28
C LYS A 111 21.08 3.25 -5.38
N ALA A 112 20.22 2.44 -4.77
CA ALA A 112 20.65 1.32 -3.94
C ALA A 112 21.46 0.28 -4.73
N ALA A 113 21.14 0.05 -6.01
CA ALA A 113 21.91 -0.83 -6.88
C ALA A 113 23.32 -0.28 -7.14
N GLU A 114 23.43 1.01 -7.46
CA GLU A 114 24.71 1.71 -7.66
C GLU A 114 25.57 1.69 -6.39
N GLU A 115 24.97 1.94 -5.23
CA GLU A 115 25.67 1.93 -3.92
C GLU A 115 26.08 0.53 -3.46
N SER A 116 25.36 -0.52 -3.91
CA SER A 116 25.58 -1.90 -3.46
C SER A 116 26.80 -2.59 -4.11
N GLY A 117 27.44 -1.96 -5.09
CA GLY A 117 28.63 -2.48 -5.76
C GLY A 117 28.38 -3.85 -6.38
N THR A 118 29.07 -4.89 -5.89
CA THR A 118 28.98 -6.25 -6.44
C THR A 118 27.80 -7.06 -5.91
N SER A 119 27.07 -6.58 -4.90
CA SER A 119 25.97 -7.34 -4.29
C SER A 119 24.90 -6.43 -3.68
N PHE A 120 23.69 -6.48 -4.25
CA PHE A 120 22.48 -5.85 -3.71
C PHE A 120 21.95 -6.52 -2.42
N ALA A 121 22.42 -7.73 -2.10
CA ALA A 121 21.94 -8.48 -0.95
C ALA A 121 22.29 -7.76 0.36
N GLY A 122 21.26 -7.39 1.13
CA GLY A 122 21.39 -6.70 2.41
C GLY A 122 21.25 -5.18 2.34
N SER A 123 21.18 -4.60 1.14
CA SER A 123 20.82 -3.19 0.95
C SER A 123 19.42 -2.92 1.50
N ARG A 124 19.20 -1.73 2.04
CA ARG A 124 17.89 -1.29 2.52
C ARG A 124 17.42 -0.09 1.70
N VAL A 125 16.16 -0.13 1.32
CA VAL A 125 15.45 0.96 0.65
C VAL A 125 14.22 1.29 1.49
N THR A 126 14.07 2.56 1.87
CA THR A 126 12.89 3.05 2.59
C THR A 126 12.35 4.27 1.87
N LEU A 127 11.05 4.28 1.57
CA LEU A 127 10.40 5.41 0.93
C LEU A 127 9.74 6.33 1.94
N ASN A 128 9.86 7.63 1.69
CA ASN A 128 9.13 8.68 2.40
C ASN A 128 7.78 8.91 1.71
N LYS A 129 6.85 7.98 1.91
CA LYS A 129 5.55 7.98 1.23
C LYS A 129 4.77 9.26 1.51
N HIS A 130 4.84 9.79 2.73
CA HIS A 130 4.16 11.04 3.08
C HIS A 130 4.70 12.23 2.30
N GLN A 131 6.02 12.41 2.24
CA GLN A 131 6.63 13.49 1.47
C GLN A 131 6.27 13.41 -0.02
N ILE A 132 6.30 12.20 -0.59
CA ILE A 132 5.87 11.97 -1.99
C ILE A 132 4.42 12.45 -2.21
N MET A 133 3.51 12.17 -1.28
CA MET A 133 2.12 12.63 -1.37
C MET A 133 2.00 14.14 -1.22
N ILE A 134 2.73 14.73 -0.26
CA ILE A 134 2.75 16.18 0.00
C ILE A 134 3.22 16.96 -1.23
N ASP A 135 4.25 16.47 -1.93
CA ASP A 135 4.83 17.15 -3.08
C ASP A 135 4.01 16.98 -4.36
N SER A 136 3.23 15.91 -4.46
CA SER A 136 2.48 15.57 -5.68
C SER A 136 1.04 16.06 -5.67
N GLN A 137 0.45 16.34 -4.51
CA GLN A 137 -0.93 16.78 -4.42
C GLN A 137 -1.22 17.58 -3.15
N LYS A 138 -2.35 18.29 -3.14
CA LYS A 138 -2.86 18.90 -1.92
C LYS A 138 -3.29 17.82 -0.93
N VAL A 139 -2.77 17.87 0.29
CA VAL A 139 -3.13 16.95 1.37
C VAL A 139 -3.87 17.66 2.51
N PRO A 140 -4.68 16.95 3.32
CA PRO A 140 -5.29 17.51 4.53
C PRO A 140 -4.27 17.75 5.65
N ASP A 141 -4.57 18.68 6.57
CA ASP A 141 -3.70 19.02 7.71
C ASP A 141 -3.33 17.82 8.61
N TRP A 142 -4.25 16.85 8.75
CA TRP A 142 -3.97 15.65 9.54
C TRP A 142 -2.82 14.82 8.96
N PHE A 143 -2.59 14.90 7.64
CA PHE A 143 -1.54 14.17 6.95
C PHE A 143 -0.16 14.73 7.28
N HIS A 144 -0.04 16.06 7.43
CA HIS A 144 1.18 16.70 7.90
C HIS A 144 1.50 16.32 9.34
N ARG A 145 0.50 16.28 10.22
CA ARG A 145 0.69 15.83 11.61
C ARG A 145 1.12 14.36 11.68
N GLU A 146 0.48 13.49 10.89
CA GLU A 146 0.88 12.08 10.82
C GLU A 146 2.34 11.92 10.32
N TYR A 147 2.76 12.79 9.40
CA TYR A 147 4.16 12.82 8.94
C TYR A 147 5.14 13.25 10.05
N GLU A 148 4.82 14.30 10.80
CA GLU A 148 5.63 14.76 11.95
C GLU A 148 5.70 13.70 13.06
N ASP A 149 4.60 13.02 13.35
CA ASP A 149 4.56 11.92 14.32
C ASP A 149 5.42 10.74 13.85
N MET A 150 5.36 10.40 12.56
CA MET A 150 6.19 9.36 11.97
C MET A 150 7.67 9.71 12.06
N THR A 151 8.09 10.88 11.57
CA THR A 151 9.51 11.28 11.53
C THR A 151 10.09 11.45 12.93
N SER A 152 9.32 11.99 13.88
CA SER A 152 9.75 12.11 15.28
C SER A 152 9.98 10.76 15.96
N SER A 153 9.27 9.71 15.53
CA SER A 153 9.40 8.34 16.05
C SER A 153 10.56 7.53 15.43
N LEU A 154 11.19 8.02 14.36
CA LEU A 154 12.31 7.34 13.70
C LEU A 154 13.53 7.28 14.63
N LYS A 155 14.07 6.06 14.79
CA LYS A 155 15.27 5.80 15.61
C LYS A 155 16.57 5.96 14.85
N ASP A 156 16.52 5.84 13.53
CA ASP A 156 17.67 6.02 12.66
C ASP A 156 17.81 7.52 12.37
N GLU A 157 18.79 8.15 13.03
CA GLU A 157 19.03 9.60 12.95
C GLU A 157 19.41 10.06 11.53
N GLU A 158 20.04 9.19 10.72
CA GLU A 158 20.43 9.55 9.35
C GLU A 158 19.20 9.54 8.44
N MET A 159 18.40 8.48 8.52
CA MET A 159 17.11 8.39 7.81
C MET A 159 16.18 9.53 8.23
N LYS A 160 16.11 9.82 9.53
CA LYS A 160 15.28 10.90 10.08
C LYS A 160 15.66 12.25 9.47
N ARG A 161 16.94 12.61 9.49
CA ARG A 161 17.43 13.87 8.90
C ARG A 161 17.14 13.96 7.41
N SER A 162 17.33 12.86 6.69
CA SER A 162 17.03 12.77 5.25
C SER A 162 15.55 13.06 4.99
N PHE A 163 14.64 12.47 5.78
CA PHE A 163 13.21 12.72 5.60
C PHE A 163 12.83 14.14 6.03
N GLU A 164 13.35 14.65 7.14
CA GLU A 164 13.12 16.04 7.58
C GLU A 164 13.62 17.08 6.57
N SER A 165 14.65 16.76 5.76
CA SER A 165 15.10 17.63 4.66
C SER A 165 14.24 17.53 3.39
N GLY A 166 13.23 16.67 3.37
CA GLY A 166 12.34 16.48 2.23
C GLY A 166 12.80 15.44 1.21
N GLU A 167 13.76 14.57 1.56
CA GLU A 167 14.14 13.48 0.67
C GLU A 167 13.00 12.46 0.53
N LEU A 168 12.79 11.98 -0.70
CA LEU A 168 11.70 11.05 -1.04
C LEU A 168 12.01 9.61 -0.64
N PHE A 169 13.28 9.29 -0.40
CA PHE A 169 13.73 7.97 -0.02
C PHE A 169 15.08 7.98 0.68
N PHE A 170 15.34 6.92 1.43
CA PHE A 170 16.61 6.66 2.10
C PHE A 170 17.12 5.28 1.67
N THR A 171 18.39 5.24 1.25
CA THR A 171 19.11 4.01 0.94
C THR A 171 20.26 3.85 1.92
N SER A 172 20.51 2.60 2.33
CA SER A 172 21.74 2.27 3.05
C SER A 172 22.36 1.01 2.47
N PRO A 173 23.69 1.00 2.24
CA PRO A 173 24.38 -0.18 1.76
C PRO A 173 24.24 -1.35 2.76
N PRO A 174 24.49 -2.59 2.32
CA PRO A 174 24.46 -3.72 3.22
C PRO A 174 25.45 -3.50 4.38
N PRO A 175 25.09 -3.88 5.62
CA PRO A 175 26.05 -3.89 6.70
C PRO A 175 27.23 -4.76 6.28
N VAL A 176 28.42 -4.17 6.21
CA VAL A 176 29.61 -4.81 5.65
C VAL A 176 29.77 -6.18 6.31
N PRO A 177 29.76 -7.30 5.54
CA PRO A 177 29.84 -8.62 6.13
C PRO A 177 31.25 -8.77 6.71
N ARG A 178 31.38 -8.54 8.02
CA ARG A 178 32.38 -9.11 8.92
C ARG A 178 33.71 -9.51 8.25
N ALA A 179 34.35 -8.60 7.50
CA ALA A 179 35.74 -8.79 7.06
C ALA A 179 36.62 -9.04 8.30
N ASN A 180 36.25 -8.42 9.42
CA ASN A 180 36.80 -8.66 10.74
C ASN A 180 36.52 -10.07 11.31
N ALA A 181 35.38 -10.72 11.02
CA ALA A 181 35.18 -12.09 11.51
C ALA A 181 35.96 -13.12 10.68
N LEU A 182 36.04 -12.97 9.36
CA LEU A 182 36.92 -13.81 8.54
C LEU A 182 38.40 -13.63 8.91
N ALA A 183 38.83 -12.38 9.16
CA ALA A 183 40.16 -12.09 9.70
C ALA A 183 40.37 -12.68 11.11
N SER A 184 39.34 -12.65 11.98
CA SER A 184 39.41 -13.24 13.31
C SER A 184 39.52 -14.77 13.27
N TYR A 185 38.76 -15.44 12.39
CA TYR A 185 38.89 -16.88 12.17
C TYR A 185 40.26 -17.26 11.60
N ALA A 186 40.77 -16.51 10.63
CA ALA A 186 42.12 -16.72 10.09
C ALA A 186 43.22 -16.51 11.14
N ALA A 187 43.04 -15.55 12.06
CA ALA A 187 43.97 -15.31 13.16
C ALA A 187 43.95 -16.42 14.23
N VAL A 188 42.78 -17.00 14.51
CA VAL A 188 42.64 -18.15 15.42
C VAL A 188 43.21 -19.43 14.79
N ALA A 189 42.94 -19.69 13.51
CA ALA A 189 43.46 -20.86 12.79
C ALA A 189 44.99 -20.87 12.67
N LYS A 190 45.65 -19.70 12.70
CA LYS A 190 47.13 -19.57 12.71
C LYS A 190 47.77 -19.81 14.08
N ARG A 191 46.99 -19.95 15.15
CA ARG A 191 47.48 -20.17 16.53
C ARG A 191 47.31 -21.61 17.02
N ILE A 192 46.92 -22.53 16.13
CA ILE A 192 46.86 -23.98 16.35
C ILE A 192 48.00 -24.61 15.54
#